data_AF-A0A926JKA6-F1
#
_entry.id   AF-A0A926JKA6-F1
#
_cell.length_a   1.000
_cell.length_b   1.000
_cell.length_c   1.000
_cell.angle_alpha   90.00
_cell.angle_beta   90.00
_cell.angle_gamma   90.00
#
_symmetry.space_group_name_H-M   'P 1'
#
loop_
_entity.id
_entity.type
_entity.pdbx_description
1 polymer ?
#
loop_
_entity_poly.entity_id
_entity_poly.type
_entity_poly.pdbx_seq_one_letter_code
_entity_poly.pdbx_strand_id
1 'polypeptide(L)'
;MPIVDVPESLGRPHRLVRATRKALGRSRTVVDTRGKPEVIPLYLSRPLVDRALRIMHALLTEAENRGHDVESRTDLGHGEAVHTVAIVIHGRAFPLALMERTTKVPHEPTPQEIRRQQRSPWTRPPTYDEKFDGRLAIGAPAGSRFEHAYSYSDGARWTSESRLGRLLQKLEHLAADAERQQREKELREAEQRHRWYAAIESFPVSARHSL
;
A
#
# COMPACT_ATOMS: atom_id res chain seq x y z
N MET A 1 -5.24 14.54 -18.30
CA MET A 1 -4.65 13.47 -17.45
C MET A 1 -4.42 12.28 -18.36
N PRO A 2 -3.28 11.56 -18.28
CA PRO A 2 -3.11 10.36 -19.09
C PRO A 2 -4.15 9.33 -18.63
N ILE A 3 -4.96 8.88 -19.58
CA ILE A 3 -5.90 7.78 -19.37
C ILE A 3 -5.07 6.49 -19.42
N VAL A 4 -5.23 5.63 -18.43
CA VAL A 4 -4.63 4.29 -18.43
C VAL A 4 -5.70 3.35 -18.94
N ASP A 5 -5.44 2.72 -20.09
CA ASP A 5 -6.37 1.78 -20.69
C ASP A 5 -6.35 0.46 -19.91
N VAL A 6 -7.54 0.02 -19.47
CA VAL A 6 -7.69 -1.24 -18.74
C VAL A 6 -8.29 -2.25 -19.70
N PRO A 7 -7.55 -3.29 -20.10
CA PRO A 7 -8.04 -4.21 -21.11
C PRO A 7 -9.26 -4.98 -20.59
N GLU A 8 -10.14 -5.36 -21.51
CA GLU A 8 -11.30 -6.20 -21.21
C GLU A 8 -10.89 -7.65 -20.87
N SER A 9 -9.76 -8.11 -21.42
CA SER A 9 -9.24 -9.46 -21.17
C SER A 9 -7.71 -9.50 -21.07
N LEU A 10 -7.18 -10.51 -20.39
CA LEU A 10 -5.74 -10.64 -20.09
C LEU A 10 -5.06 -11.68 -20.98
N GLY A 11 -4.61 -11.27 -22.17
CA GLY A 11 -3.85 -12.12 -23.09
C GLY A 11 -2.40 -12.37 -22.65
N ARG A 12 -1.63 -11.30 -22.43
CA ARG A 12 -0.23 -11.35 -21.94
C ARG A 12 -0.10 -10.57 -20.63
N PRO A 13 -0.56 -11.12 -19.50
CA PRO A 13 -0.59 -10.40 -18.24
C PRO A 13 0.83 -10.12 -17.72
N HIS A 14 0.98 -9.00 -17.02
CA HIS A 14 2.18 -8.65 -16.27
C HIS A 14 2.67 -9.81 -15.38
N ARG A 15 3.98 -9.94 -15.15
CA ARG A 15 4.58 -11.09 -14.45
C ARG A 15 3.96 -11.36 -13.08
N LEU A 16 3.69 -10.29 -12.30
CA LEU A 16 3.07 -10.39 -10.98
C LEU A 16 1.59 -10.76 -11.07
N VAL A 17 0.88 -10.34 -12.12
CA VAL A 17 -0.51 -10.75 -12.37
C VAL A 17 -0.56 -12.24 -12.70
N ARG A 18 0.37 -12.73 -13.51
CA ARG A 18 0.51 -14.17 -13.80
C ARG A 18 0.84 -14.99 -12.55
N ALA A 19 1.78 -14.52 -11.71
CA ALA A 19 2.13 -15.16 -10.44
C ALA A 19 0.93 -15.19 -9.49
N THR A 20 0.25 -14.05 -9.32
CA THR A 20 -0.95 -13.92 -8.49
C THR A 20 -2.05 -14.87 -8.96
N ARG A 21 -2.29 -14.97 -10.28
CA ARG A 21 -3.27 -15.90 -10.85
C ARG A 21 -2.98 -17.36 -10.47
N LYS A 22 -1.71 -17.78 -10.44
CA LYS A 22 -1.30 -19.12 -10.00
C LYS A 22 -1.46 -19.32 -8.49
N ALA A 23 -1.28 -18.26 -7.70
CA ALA A 23 -1.39 -18.28 -6.25
C ALA A 23 -2.84 -18.11 -5.72
N LEU A 24 -3.81 -17.92 -6.63
CA LEU A 24 -5.22 -17.92 -6.29
C LEU A 24 -5.58 -19.28 -5.69
N GLY A 25 -6.00 -19.30 -4.43
CA GLY A 25 -6.41 -20.52 -3.76
C GLY A 25 -7.68 -21.14 -4.37
N ARG A 26 -8.08 -22.30 -3.84
CA ARG A 26 -9.30 -23.01 -4.26
C ARG A 26 -10.60 -22.44 -3.66
N SER A 27 -10.49 -21.47 -2.75
CA SER A 27 -11.64 -20.83 -2.11
C SER A 27 -12.61 -20.24 -3.14
N ARG A 28 -13.88 -20.62 -3.04
CA ARG A 28 -14.94 -20.17 -3.95
C ARG A 28 -15.56 -18.83 -3.55
N THR A 29 -15.33 -18.36 -2.33
CA THR A 29 -15.97 -17.17 -1.76
C THR A 29 -15.01 -15.99 -1.68
N VAL A 30 -13.85 -16.19 -1.06
CA VAL A 30 -12.87 -15.13 -0.77
C VAL A 30 -11.50 -15.49 -1.33
N VAL A 31 -10.84 -14.52 -1.95
CA VAL A 31 -9.43 -14.59 -2.31
C VAL A 31 -8.64 -13.73 -1.34
N ASP A 32 -7.72 -14.38 -0.64
CA ASP A 32 -6.70 -13.71 0.16
C ASP A 32 -5.31 -14.17 -0.33
N THR A 33 -4.52 -13.18 -0.74
CA THR A 33 -3.12 -13.35 -1.16
C THR A 33 -2.18 -12.46 -0.36
N ARG A 34 -2.68 -11.78 0.68
CA ARG A 34 -1.86 -11.01 1.60
C ARG A 34 -0.88 -11.96 2.30
N GLY A 35 0.32 -11.47 2.57
CA GLY A 35 1.38 -12.25 3.22
C GLY A 35 2.00 -13.36 2.35
N LYS A 36 1.66 -13.45 1.06
CA LYS A 36 2.35 -14.34 0.12
C LYS A 36 3.46 -13.57 -0.62
N PRO A 37 4.67 -14.14 -0.77
CA PRO A 37 5.74 -13.51 -1.55
C PRO A 37 5.42 -13.48 -3.04
N GLU A 38 5.99 -12.49 -3.75
CA GLU A 38 5.98 -12.40 -5.22
C GLU A 38 4.61 -12.36 -5.90
N VAL A 39 3.57 -12.01 -5.14
CA VAL A 39 2.20 -11.86 -5.63
C VAL A 39 1.61 -10.55 -5.17
N ILE A 40 0.62 -10.07 -5.91
CA ILE A 40 -0.10 -8.85 -5.59
C ILE A 40 -0.94 -9.12 -4.34
N PRO A 41 -0.86 -8.28 -3.29
CA PRO A 41 -1.74 -8.40 -2.14
C PRO A 41 -3.19 -8.10 -2.52
N LEU A 42 -4.00 -9.16 -2.61
CA LEU A 42 -5.45 -9.11 -2.84
C LEU A 42 -6.23 -9.59 -1.62
N TYR A 43 -7.31 -8.88 -1.27
CA TYR A 43 -8.33 -9.32 -0.32
C TYR A 43 -9.72 -8.92 -0.81
N LEU A 44 -10.41 -9.85 -1.47
CA LEU A 44 -11.67 -9.58 -2.16
C LEU A 44 -12.50 -10.86 -2.41
N SER A 45 -13.77 -10.68 -2.70
CA SER A 45 -14.68 -11.75 -3.09
C SER A 45 -14.32 -12.33 -4.46
N ARG A 46 -14.54 -13.64 -4.63
CA ARG A 46 -14.15 -14.38 -5.85
C ARG A 46 -14.65 -13.77 -7.17
N PRO A 47 -15.88 -13.21 -7.27
CA PRO A 47 -16.37 -12.61 -8.51
C PRO A 47 -15.55 -11.42 -9.00
N LEU A 48 -14.86 -10.69 -8.12
CA LEU A 48 -14.10 -9.49 -8.48
C LEU A 48 -12.65 -9.76 -8.91
N VAL A 49 -12.19 -11.01 -8.85
CA VAL A 49 -10.80 -11.37 -9.12
C VAL A 49 -10.35 -10.99 -10.53
N ASP A 50 -11.16 -11.26 -11.54
CA ASP A 50 -10.78 -10.95 -12.93
C ASP A 50 -10.59 -9.42 -13.12
N ARG A 51 -11.56 -8.64 -12.62
CA ARG A 51 -11.50 -7.18 -12.62
C ARG A 51 -10.27 -6.65 -11.89
N ALA A 52 -9.99 -7.19 -10.69
CA ALA A 52 -8.81 -6.81 -9.90
C ALA A 52 -7.50 -7.10 -10.66
N LEU A 53 -7.38 -8.26 -11.31
CA LEU A 53 -6.19 -8.61 -12.08
C LEU A 53 -6.01 -7.72 -13.32
N ARG A 54 -7.11 -7.30 -13.97
CA ARG A 54 -7.07 -6.35 -15.10
C ARG A 54 -6.62 -4.96 -14.66
N ILE A 55 -7.17 -4.46 -13.56
CA ILE A 55 -6.73 -3.20 -12.93
C ILE A 55 -5.24 -3.23 -12.62
N MET A 56 -4.77 -4.28 -11.94
CA MET A 56 -3.36 -4.39 -11.55
C MET A 56 -2.45 -4.59 -12.76
N HIS A 57 -2.89 -5.32 -13.80
CA HIS A 57 -2.12 -5.42 -15.03
C HIS A 57 -1.90 -4.05 -15.66
N ALA A 58 -2.97 -3.29 -15.86
CA ALA A 58 -2.92 -1.98 -16.48
C ALA A 58 -2.05 -1.01 -15.68
N LEU A 59 -2.21 -0.98 -14.35
CA LEU A 59 -1.42 -0.11 -13.48
C LEU A 59 0.07 -0.43 -13.54
N LEU A 60 0.44 -1.71 -13.39
CA LEU A 60 1.85 -2.11 -13.32
C LEU A 60 2.53 -1.95 -14.68
N THR A 61 1.87 -2.34 -15.77
CA THR A 61 2.40 -2.16 -17.12
C THR A 61 2.54 -0.68 -17.49
N GLU A 62 1.58 0.16 -17.11
CA GLU A 62 1.71 1.60 -17.31
C GLU A 62 2.84 2.20 -16.47
N ALA A 63 3.05 1.74 -15.24
CA ALA A 63 4.18 2.20 -14.43
C ALA A 63 5.53 1.90 -15.11
N GLU A 64 5.70 0.66 -15.61
CA GLU A 64 6.88 0.26 -16.38
C GLU A 64 7.03 1.07 -17.68
N ASN A 65 5.94 1.32 -18.40
CA ASN A 65 5.95 2.14 -19.62
C ASN A 65 6.41 3.59 -19.37
N ARG A 66 6.18 4.11 -18.15
CA ARG A 66 6.67 5.43 -17.72
C ARG A 66 8.12 5.43 -17.21
N GLY A 67 8.78 4.27 -17.24
CA GLY A 67 10.16 4.10 -16.77
C GLY A 67 10.28 3.89 -15.26
N HIS A 68 9.20 3.57 -14.56
CA HIS A 68 9.23 3.24 -13.14
C HIS A 68 9.43 1.73 -12.95
N ASP A 69 10.12 1.33 -11.88
CA ASP A 69 10.31 -0.09 -11.59
C ASP A 69 9.12 -0.68 -10.82
N VAL A 70 8.84 -1.96 -11.05
CA VAL A 70 7.83 -2.73 -10.31
C VAL A 70 8.49 -3.91 -9.61
N GLU A 71 8.50 -3.88 -8.29
CA GLU A 71 9.23 -4.84 -7.46
C GLU A 71 8.31 -5.60 -6.49
N SER A 72 8.67 -6.85 -6.20
CA SER A 72 8.20 -7.55 -5.01
C SER A 72 9.28 -7.42 -3.94
N ARG A 73 8.90 -6.98 -2.74
CA ARG A 73 9.80 -6.79 -1.60
C ARG A 73 9.35 -7.63 -0.42
N THR A 74 10.33 -8.10 0.35
CA THR A 74 10.11 -8.79 1.61
C THR A 74 10.90 -8.05 2.67
N ASP A 75 10.19 -7.39 3.58
CA ASP A 75 10.77 -6.67 4.71
C ASP A 75 10.45 -7.40 6.02
N LEU A 76 11.15 -7.07 7.11
CA LEU A 76 10.82 -7.55 8.45
C LEU A 76 9.98 -6.49 9.18
N GLY A 77 8.72 -6.82 9.47
CA GLY A 77 7.81 -6.01 10.27
C GLY A 77 7.47 -6.72 11.57
N HIS A 78 7.76 -6.12 12.73
CA HIS A 78 7.52 -6.71 14.06
C HIS A 78 8.06 -8.15 14.22
N GLY A 79 9.18 -8.47 13.56
CA GLY A 79 9.79 -9.80 13.59
C GLY A 79 9.19 -10.81 12.60
N GLU A 80 8.20 -10.40 11.81
CA GLU A 80 7.54 -11.23 10.79
C GLU A 80 7.87 -10.75 9.37
N ALA A 81 7.87 -11.67 8.40
CA ALA A 81 8.09 -11.34 7.00
C ALA A 81 6.86 -10.65 6.42
N VAL A 82 7.04 -9.41 5.93
CA VAL A 82 6.01 -8.61 5.27
C VAL A 82 6.32 -8.54 3.79
N HIS A 83 5.48 -9.19 2.99
CA HIS A 83 5.60 -9.22 1.54
C HIS A 83 4.76 -8.12 0.90
N THR A 84 5.37 -7.30 0.06
CA THR A 84 4.70 -6.20 -0.65
C THR A 84 5.06 -6.20 -2.12
N VAL A 85 4.14 -5.69 -2.95
CA VAL A 85 4.45 -5.27 -4.32
C VAL A 85 4.48 -3.75 -4.32
N ALA A 86 5.48 -3.15 -4.92
CA ALA A 86 5.64 -1.70 -4.94
C ALA A 86 6.00 -1.19 -6.34
N ILE A 87 5.55 0.03 -6.63
CA ILE A 87 6.11 0.84 -7.73
C ILE A 87 7.25 1.65 -7.13
N VAL A 88 8.42 1.63 -7.76
CA VAL A 88 9.61 2.36 -7.31
C VAL A 88 9.86 3.52 -8.26
N ILE A 89 9.85 4.73 -7.70
CA ILE A 89 10.07 5.98 -8.43
C ILE A 89 11.21 6.72 -7.75
N HIS A 90 12.29 6.99 -8.49
CA HIS A 90 13.51 7.63 -7.96
C HIS A 90 14.04 6.94 -6.69
N GLY A 91 14.08 5.60 -6.69
CA GLY A 91 14.55 4.79 -5.55
C GLY A 91 13.58 4.69 -4.37
N ARG A 92 12.44 5.40 -4.41
CA ARG A 92 11.41 5.34 -3.38
C ARG A 92 10.30 4.35 -3.74
N ALA A 93 10.06 3.38 -2.85
CA ALA A 93 9.02 2.39 -3.04
C ALA A 93 7.66 2.84 -2.49
N PHE A 94 6.63 2.67 -3.31
CA PHE A 94 5.23 2.88 -2.98
C PHE A 94 4.49 1.54 -3.01
N PRO A 95 4.29 0.90 -1.84
CA PRO A 95 3.63 -0.40 -1.76
C PRO A 95 2.17 -0.32 -2.21
N LEU A 96 1.68 -1.40 -2.83
CA LEU A 96 0.36 -1.49 -3.41
C LEU A 96 -0.39 -2.71 -2.86
N ALA A 97 -1.67 -2.50 -2.62
CA ALA A 97 -2.66 -3.53 -2.33
C ALA A 97 -3.96 -3.20 -3.07
N LEU A 98 -4.72 -4.23 -3.44
CA LEU A 98 -6.06 -4.09 -3.99
C LEU A 98 -7.03 -4.91 -3.13
N MET A 99 -7.97 -4.21 -2.51
CA MET A 99 -8.92 -4.79 -1.57
C MET A 99 -10.36 -4.49 -1.98
N GLU A 100 -11.28 -5.38 -1.64
CA GLU A 100 -12.70 -5.05 -1.67
C GLU A 100 -13.10 -4.41 -0.34
N ARG A 101 -13.88 -3.33 -0.42
CA ARG A 101 -14.41 -2.65 0.75
C ARG A 101 -15.44 -3.54 1.43
N THR A 102 -15.49 -3.41 2.75
CA THR A 102 -16.52 -4.03 3.56
C THR A 102 -17.54 -2.98 4.00
N THR A 103 -18.78 -3.42 4.13
CA THR A 103 -19.85 -2.68 4.78
C THR A 103 -20.25 -3.40 6.06
N LYS A 104 -20.69 -2.63 7.05
CA LYS A 104 -21.24 -3.18 8.29
C LYS A 104 -22.68 -3.58 8.07
N VAL A 105 -23.01 -4.82 8.37
CA VAL A 105 -24.39 -5.32 8.40
C VAL A 105 -24.74 -5.71 9.84
N PRO A 106 -26.01 -5.55 10.27
CA PRO A 106 -26.42 -6.01 11.60
C PRO A 106 -26.04 -7.47 11.80
N HIS A 107 -25.39 -7.76 12.93
CA HIS A 107 -24.98 -9.12 13.29
C HIS A 107 -26.17 -9.89 13.86
N GLU A 108 -26.36 -11.12 13.39
CA GLU A 108 -27.30 -12.07 13.97
C GLU A 108 -26.53 -12.99 14.93
N PRO A 109 -26.78 -12.90 16.26
CA PRO A 109 -26.06 -13.70 17.24
C PRO A 109 -26.15 -15.19 16.93
N THR A 110 -24.99 -15.84 16.82
CA THR A 110 -24.96 -17.28 16.60
C THR A 110 -25.45 -18.03 17.85
N PRO A 111 -25.96 -19.27 17.71
CA PRO A 111 -26.32 -20.09 18.87
C PRO A 111 -25.18 -20.27 19.89
N GLN A 112 -23.93 -20.24 19.43
CA GLN A 112 -22.76 -20.31 20.31
C GLN A 112 -22.56 -19.03 21.12
N GLU A 113 -22.73 -17.86 20.49
CA GLU A 113 -22.64 -16.57 21.17
C GLU A 113 -23.77 -16.38 22.18
N ILE A 114 -24.98 -16.81 21.85
CA ILE A 114 -26.12 -16.82 22.77
C ILE A 114 -25.80 -17.68 24.01
N ARG A 115 -25.29 -18.91 23.81
CA ARG A 115 -24.86 -19.79 24.91
C ARG A 115 -23.73 -19.17 25.75
N ARG A 116 -22.78 -18.50 25.10
CA ARG A 116 -21.68 -17.82 25.80
C ARG A 116 -22.19 -16.67 26.66
N GLN A 117 -23.13 -15.87 26.14
CA GLN A 117 -23.76 -14.78 26.87
C GLN A 117 -24.59 -15.27 28.06
N GLN A 118 -25.29 -16.41 27.92
CA GLN A 118 -26.01 -17.04 29.04
C GLN A 118 -25.07 -17.46 30.17
N ARG A 119 -23.86 -17.93 29.86
CA ARG A 119 -22.83 -18.32 30.84
C ARG A 119 -22.08 -17.12 31.43
N SER A 120 -21.93 -16.06 30.66
CA SER A 120 -21.22 -14.85 31.05
C SER A 120 -21.99 -13.62 30.55
N PRO A 121 -22.91 -13.07 31.37
CA PRO A 121 -23.79 -11.97 30.97
C PRO A 121 -23.07 -10.69 30.53
N TRP A 122 -21.80 -10.54 30.93
CA TRP A 122 -20.94 -9.41 30.57
C TRP A 122 -20.39 -9.51 29.14
N THR A 123 -20.43 -10.71 28.53
CA THR A 123 -19.99 -10.92 27.14
C THR A 123 -21.09 -10.43 26.19
N ARG A 124 -20.77 -9.46 25.35
CA ARG A 124 -21.68 -8.96 24.31
C ARG A 124 -21.26 -9.55 22.94
N PRO A 125 -22.19 -10.15 22.18
CA PRO A 125 -21.90 -10.48 20.78
C PRO A 125 -21.61 -9.20 19.99
N PRO A 126 -20.87 -9.31 18.87
CA PRO A 126 -20.69 -8.19 17.95
C PRO A 126 -22.04 -7.57 17.55
N THR A 127 -22.07 -6.25 17.37
CA THR A 127 -23.27 -5.57 16.87
C THR A 127 -23.39 -5.66 15.35
N TYR A 128 -22.24 -5.81 14.67
CA TYR A 128 -22.17 -5.80 13.21
C TYR A 128 -21.21 -6.88 12.71
N ASP A 129 -21.57 -7.47 11.57
CA ASP A 129 -20.66 -8.24 10.73
C ASP A 129 -20.11 -7.37 9.60
N GLU A 130 -18.91 -7.67 9.13
CA GLU A 130 -18.35 -7.06 7.93
C GLU A 130 -18.61 -7.95 6.71
N LYS A 131 -19.26 -7.38 5.68
CA LYS A 131 -19.49 -8.05 4.41
C LYS A 131 -18.88 -7.26 3.26
N PHE A 132 -18.26 -7.97 2.34
CA PHE A 132 -17.80 -7.42 1.07
C PHE A 132 -18.94 -6.73 0.32
N ASP A 133 -18.69 -5.53 -0.20
CA ASP A 133 -19.72 -4.64 -0.74
C ASP A 133 -19.65 -4.42 -2.27
N GLY A 134 -18.75 -5.12 -2.96
CA GLY A 134 -18.54 -5.02 -4.40
C GLY A 134 -17.56 -3.95 -4.85
N ARG A 135 -17.12 -3.04 -3.96
CA ARG A 135 -16.29 -1.88 -4.32
C ARG A 135 -14.81 -2.19 -4.13
N LEU A 136 -14.05 -2.10 -5.21
CA LEU A 136 -12.59 -2.25 -5.14
C LEU A 136 -11.95 -0.95 -4.66
N ALA A 137 -10.84 -1.10 -3.92
CA ALA A 137 -9.99 -0.02 -3.48
C ALA A 137 -8.52 -0.41 -3.74
N ILE A 138 -7.80 0.48 -4.40
CA ILE A 138 -6.37 0.34 -4.69
C ILE A 138 -5.59 1.44 -3.99
N GLY A 139 -4.50 1.07 -3.34
CA GLY A 139 -3.67 2.03 -2.61
C GLY A 139 -2.60 1.36 -1.77
N ALA A 140 -2.11 2.10 -0.80
CA ALA A 140 -1.15 1.58 0.15
C ALA A 140 -1.79 0.48 1.03
N PRO A 141 -1.05 -0.60 1.37
CA PRO A 141 -1.52 -1.60 2.32
C PRO A 141 -1.86 -0.97 3.68
N ALA A 142 -2.88 -1.52 4.35
CA ALA A 142 -3.23 -1.15 5.72
C ALA A 142 -2.03 -1.35 6.66
N GLY A 143 -1.85 -0.43 7.62
CA GLY A 143 -0.73 -0.42 8.55
C GLY A 143 0.60 0.06 7.95
N SER A 144 0.66 0.34 6.64
CA SER A 144 1.85 0.95 6.06
C SER A 144 1.92 2.44 6.38
N ARG A 145 3.13 3.01 6.39
CA ARG A 145 3.35 4.46 6.55
C ARG A 145 2.66 5.33 5.48
N PHE A 146 2.12 4.71 4.43
CA PHE A 146 1.47 5.37 3.30
C PHE A 146 -0.04 5.13 3.26
N GLU A 147 -0.64 4.46 4.26
CA GLU A 147 -2.04 4.02 4.25
C GLU A 147 -3.03 5.12 3.81
N HIS A 148 -2.78 6.37 4.23
CA HIS A 148 -3.63 7.53 3.89
C HIS A 148 -3.04 8.46 2.82
N ALA A 149 -1.85 8.15 2.29
CA ALA A 149 -1.15 9.01 1.32
C ALA A 149 -1.72 8.87 -0.09
N TYR A 150 -2.11 7.66 -0.49
CA TYR A 150 -2.74 7.36 -1.77
C TYR A 150 -3.68 6.15 -1.64
N SER A 151 -4.96 6.38 -1.90
CA SER A 151 -5.97 5.34 -1.99
C SER A 151 -7.11 5.83 -2.87
N TYR A 152 -7.54 4.98 -3.80
CA TYR A 152 -8.70 5.23 -4.66
C TYR A 152 -9.63 4.04 -4.56
N SER A 153 -10.88 4.31 -4.21
CA SER A 153 -11.94 3.32 -4.20
C SER A 153 -12.98 3.60 -5.27
N ASP A 154 -13.64 2.54 -5.71
CA ASP A 154 -14.88 2.66 -6.45
C ASP A 154 -15.87 3.51 -5.65
N GLY A 155 -16.57 4.38 -6.37
CA GLY A 155 -17.61 5.23 -5.82
C GLY A 155 -18.72 5.41 -6.83
N ALA A 156 -19.75 6.16 -6.46
CA ALA A 156 -20.90 6.38 -7.34
C ALA A 156 -20.56 7.13 -8.64
N ARG A 157 -19.46 7.89 -8.66
CA ARG A 157 -19.07 8.77 -9.78
C ARG A 157 -17.87 8.27 -10.58
N TRP A 158 -17.14 7.29 -10.07
CA TRP A 158 -15.90 6.82 -10.70
C TRP A 158 -15.57 5.41 -10.26
N THR A 159 -14.76 4.75 -11.08
CA THR A 159 -14.21 3.42 -10.78
C THR A 159 -12.71 3.50 -10.55
N SER A 160 -12.14 2.45 -9.95
CA SER A 160 -10.71 2.31 -9.71
C SER A 160 -9.90 2.39 -11.02
N GLU A 161 -10.41 1.82 -12.11
CA GLU A 161 -9.86 1.90 -13.47
C GLU A 161 -9.65 3.34 -13.92
N SER A 162 -10.69 4.17 -13.79
CA SER A 162 -10.65 5.58 -14.21
C SER A 162 -9.67 6.44 -13.39
N ARG A 163 -9.19 5.94 -12.25
CA ARG A 163 -8.30 6.66 -11.32
C ARG A 163 -6.85 6.22 -11.42
N LEU A 164 -6.50 5.20 -12.22
CA LEU A 164 -5.12 4.70 -12.30
C LEU A 164 -4.11 5.76 -12.76
N GLY A 165 -4.44 6.55 -13.77
CA GLY A 165 -3.57 7.65 -14.23
C GLY A 165 -3.34 8.71 -13.14
N ARG A 166 -4.36 8.96 -12.31
CA ARG A 166 -4.27 9.89 -11.17
C ARG A 166 -3.47 9.30 -10.02
N LEU A 167 -3.58 8.00 -9.79
CA LEU A 167 -2.76 7.29 -8.82
C LEU A 167 -1.28 7.39 -9.18
N LEU A 168 -0.89 7.03 -10.41
CA LEU A 168 0.50 7.12 -10.85
C LEU A 168 1.04 8.55 -10.74
N GLN A 169 0.26 9.54 -11.20
CA GLN A 169 0.66 10.94 -11.05
C GLN A 169 0.85 11.33 -9.58
N LYS A 170 -0.03 10.86 -8.68
CA LYS A 170 0.11 11.12 -7.24
C LYS A 170 1.41 10.51 -6.69
N LEU A 171 1.76 9.29 -7.10
CA LEU A 171 3.02 8.65 -6.71
C LEU A 171 4.23 9.43 -7.22
N GLU A 172 4.21 9.87 -8.48
CA GLU A 172 5.25 10.70 -9.09
C GLU A 172 5.45 12.01 -8.31
N HIS A 173 4.36 12.71 -7.94
CA HIS A 173 4.44 13.92 -7.12
C HIS A 173 5.03 13.63 -5.74
N LEU A 174 4.59 12.55 -5.08
CA LEU A 174 5.13 12.16 -3.76
C LEU A 174 6.63 11.83 -3.84
N ALA A 175 7.09 11.23 -4.93
CA ALA A 175 8.50 10.94 -5.17
C ALA A 175 9.31 12.24 -5.37
N ALA A 176 8.80 13.14 -6.22
CA ALA A 176 9.45 14.44 -6.45
C ALA A 176 9.50 15.30 -5.18
N ASP A 177 8.42 15.33 -4.39
CA ASP A 177 8.35 16.07 -3.12
C ASP A 177 9.38 15.54 -2.12
N ALA A 178 9.51 14.21 -2.05
CA ALA A 178 10.50 13.56 -1.20
C ALA A 178 11.94 13.91 -1.58
N GLU A 179 12.25 13.88 -2.87
CA GLU A 179 13.59 14.21 -3.38
C GLU A 179 13.93 15.68 -3.07
N ARG A 180 12.98 16.61 -3.23
CA ARG A 180 13.17 18.01 -2.86
C ARG A 180 13.45 18.16 -1.36
N GLN A 181 12.67 17.51 -0.51
CA GLN A 181 12.87 17.54 0.94
C GLN A 181 14.23 16.97 1.36
N GLN A 182 14.67 15.88 0.72
CA GLN A 182 15.97 15.27 1.00
C GLN A 182 17.12 16.22 0.65
N ARG A 183 17.08 16.85 -0.54
CA ARG A 183 18.07 17.85 -0.96
C ARG A 183 18.12 19.05 -0.03
N GLU A 184 16.96 19.60 0.34
CA GLU A 184 16.90 20.72 1.30
C GLU A 184 17.49 20.36 2.66
N LYS A 185 17.23 19.14 3.13
CA LYS A 185 17.78 18.65 4.40
C LYS A 185 19.30 18.52 4.32
N GLU A 186 19.83 17.93 3.27
CA GLU A 186 21.27 17.78 3.05
C GLU A 186 21.99 19.14 3.00
N LEU A 187 21.40 20.13 2.33
CA LEU A 187 21.92 21.50 2.29
C LEU A 187 21.94 22.13 3.70
N ARG A 188 20.84 22.01 4.46
CA ARG A 188 20.77 22.52 5.84
C ARG A 188 21.80 21.83 6.74
N GLU A 189 21.97 20.52 6.61
CA GLU A 189 22.96 19.76 7.39
C GLU A 189 24.40 20.13 6.98
N ALA A 190 24.66 20.40 5.70
CA ALA A 190 25.95 20.94 5.27
C ALA A 190 26.21 22.33 5.87
N GLU A 191 25.25 23.25 5.81
CA GLU A 191 25.38 24.58 6.40
C GLU A 191 25.59 24.52 7.92
N GLN A 192 24.83 23.69 8.63
CA GLN A 192 25.00 23.49 10.08
C GLN A 192 26.39 22.92 10.41
N ARG A 193 26.87 21.92 9.65
CA ARG A 193 28.22 21.38 9.80
C ARG A 193 29.27 22.46 9.58
N HIS A 194 29.17 23.24 8.51
CA HIS A 194 30.09 24.36 8.25
C HIS A 194 30.10 25.38 9.40
N ARG A 195 28.93 25.75 9.93
CA ARG A 195 28.82 26.66 11.08
C ARG A 195 29.43 26.07 12.36
N TRP A 196 29.25 24.78 12.60
CA TRP A 196 29.82 24.09 13.76
C TRP A 196 31.36 24.00 13.67
N TYR A 197 31.91 23.64 12.50
CA TYR A 197 33.36 23.64 12.28
C TYR A 197 33.97 25.03 12.44
N ALA A 198 33.35 26.06 11.84
CA ALA A 198 33.81 27.44 12.00
C ALA A 198 33.77 27.92 13.47
N ALA A 199 32.74 27.51 14.23
CA ALA A 199 32.66 27.81 15.65
C ALA A 199 33.78 27.11 16.45
N ILE A 200 34.08 25.84 16.17
CA ILE A 200 35.17 25.10 16.83
C ILE A 200 36.55 25.69 16.51
N GLU A 201 36.80 26.07 15.26
CA GLU A 201 38.05 26.73 14.88
C GLU A 201 38.20 28.13 15.52
N SER A 202 37.08 28.79 15.85
CA SER A 202 37.09 30.09 16.55
C SER A 202 37.31 30.00 18.06
N PHE A 203 37.34 28.80 18.66
CA PHE A 203 37.70 28.62 20.08
C PHE A 203 39.23 28.58 20.25
N PRO A 204 39.87 29.61 20.84
CA PRO A 204 41.31 29.59 21.05
C PRO A 204 41.70 28.54 22.10
N VAL A 205 42.74 27.75 21.79
CA VAL A 205 43.32 26.68 22.63
C VAL A 205 43.97 27.19 23.94
N SER A 206 43.79 28.47 24.30
CA SER A 206 44.55 29.13 25.38
C SER A 206 43.96 29.00 26.79
N ALA A 207 43.27 27.89 27.10
CA ALA A 207 42.76 27.58 28.45
C ALA A 207 43.26 26.22 28.99
N ARG A 208 44.48 25.82 28.62
CA ARG A 208 45.21 24.70 29.24
C ARG A 208 46.68 25.10 29.45
N HIS A 209 46.93 26.05 30.36
CA HIS A 209 48.18 26.17 31.14
C HIS A 209 48.06 27.41 32.02
N SER A 210 47.53 27.23 33.23
CA SER A 210 47.74 28.10 34.38
C SER A 210 47.47 27.25 35.63
N LEU A 211 48.49 26.49 36.01
CA LEU A 211 48.72 25.97 37.36
C LEU A 211 49.96 26.69 37.89
#